data_AF-A0A1I8H9J7-F1
#
_entry.id   AF-A0A1I8H9J7-F1
#
_cell.length_a   1.000
_cell.length_b   1.000
_cell.length_c   1.000
_cell.angle_alpha   90.00
_cell.angle_beta   90.00
_cell.angle_gamma   90.00
#
_symmetry.space_group_name_H-M   'P 1'
#
loop_
_entity.id
_entity.type
_entity.pdbx_description
1 polymer ?
#
loop_
_entity_poly.entity_id
_entity_poly.type
_entity_poly.pdbx_seq_one_letter_code
_entity_poly.pdbx_strand_id
1 'polypeptide(L)'
;MKSAVIFLALFFASGHSIHLSFENKFNSKIRISDESVIKNAASMFYGIGAISGGGATSKLLQNYPQNQRDQILDYLFLPNFGASLHMLKVEIGGDSQSTEGTEASHMHHSWDLNYNRGYEWWLMKEAKKRNPNITLYGLPWAFPGWVGNGTSSPYNYPSLTAKYVLKWVQGAKDYHNLTIDYLGIWNERAYDVEYVRLLRAVLDHAGFKNIRLVVGDGDWGPAHDVLNDPQFAAATFALGAHYPGTLSSNEAKRTGKPLWASEDFSTFNDDIGSGCWARILNRNFVDGGMTSSIAWNLVAAYYDNLPFPRCSLMTANEPWSGHYEVTGPLWMTAHTSQFALPGWYYLPAGGGSGRLPSGGSYVGLTDSNTKQLTIIFETMSHDHSECIRPSLPPYTVKPQNVTIKLAGAFASITQLYYWKSVLSYKKGVSSSYFVKQSPLQVKSGQLTLFLDVDVVVTLSTVATATKGQRSQPPPSKPFPLPYSDNFQ
;
A
#
# COMPACT_ATOMS: atom_id res chain seq x y z
N MET A 1 -3.93 -23.41 -88.90
CA MET A 1 -5.15 -24.26 -88.92
C MET A 1 -6.02 -23.84 -87.74
N LYS A 2 -7.20 -23.27 -88.04
CA LYS A 2 -8.51 -23.28 -87.31
C LYS A 2 -8.50 -23.16 -85.77
N SER A 3 -9.33 -22.39 -85.08
CA SER A 3 -10.42 -21.45 -85.39
C SER A 3 -10.83 -20.79 -84.06
N ALA A 4 -11.39 -19.59 -84.13
CA ALA A 4 -12.02 -18.84 -83.05
C ALA A 4 -13.34 -19.47 -82.54
N VAL A 5 -13.75 -19.18 -81.29
CA VAL A 5 -15.15 -18.83 -80.93
C VAL A 5 -15.15 -17.89 -79.71
N ILE A 6 -15.92 -16.81 -79.85
CA ILE A 6 -16.28 -15.74 -78.92
C ILE A 6 -17.44 -16.18 -78.02
N PHE A 7 -17.52 -15.73 -76.77
CA PHE A 7 -18.81 -15.36 -76.16
C PHE A 7 -18.67 -14.20 -75.17
N LEU A 8 -19.44 -13.16 -75.44
CA LEU A 8 -19.65 -11.95 -74.65
C LEU A 8 -20.82 -12.19 -73.70
N ALA A 9 -20.73 -11.79 -72.44
CA ALA A 9 -21.91 -11.55 -71.61
C ALA A 9 -21.62 -10.46 -70.56
N LEU A 10 -22.24 -9.30 -70.75
CA LEU A 10 -22.39 -8.26 -69.73
C LEU A 10 -23.27 -8.80 -68.59
N PHE A 11 -22.93 -8.46 -67.34
CA PHE A 11 -23.91 -8.36 -66.28
C PHE A 11 -23.75 -7.06 -65.49
N PHE A 12 -24.91 -6.42 -65.32
CA PHE A 12 -25.16 -5.14 -64.68
C PHE A 12 -24.85 -5.13 -63.18
N ALA A 13 -24.59 -3.91 -62.69
CA ALA A 13 -24.42 -3.55 -61.29
C ALA A 13 -25.64 -3.91 -60.42
N SER A 14 -25.38 -4.37 -59.20
CA SER A 14 -26.21 -4.06 -58.04
C SER A 14 -25.28 -3.79 -56.85
N GLY A 15 -25.34 -2.54 -56.37
CA GLY A 15 -24.56 -2.09 -55.23
C GLY A 15 -24.99 -2.80 -53.95
N HIS A 16 -24.04 -3.39 -53.27
CA HIS A 16 -24.08 -3.60 -51.82
C HIS A 16 -22.73 -3.13 -51.28
N SER A 17 -22.66 -1.87 -50.90
CA SER A 17 -21.58 -1.37 -50.05
C SER A 17 -21.71 -2.06 -48.71
N ILE A 18 -20.94 -3.13 -48.52
CA ILE A 18 -20.73 -3.72 -47.21
C ILE A 18 -19.96 -2.67 -46.41
N HIS A 19 -20.67 -1.89 -45.60
CA HIS A 19 -20.05 -1.14 -44.51
C HIS A 19 -19.54 -2.17 -43.50
N LEU A 20 -18.30 -2.62 -43.70
CA LEU A 20 -17.52 -3.24 -42.65
C LEU A 20 -17.25 -2.17 -41.60
N SER A 21 -18.13 -2.08 -40.60
CA SER A 21 -17.82 -1.38 -39.36
C SER A 21 -16.68 -2.14 -38.69
N PHE A 22 -15.45 -1.68 -38.89
CA PHE A 22 -14.38 -1.92 -37.93
C PHE A 22 -14.77 -1.17 -36.65
N GLU A 23 -15.63 -1.78 -35.83
CA GLU A 23 -15.66 -1.42 -34.41
C GLU A 23 -14.25 -1.71 -33.87
N ASN A 24 -13.52 -0.63 -33.59
CA ASN A 24 -12.19 -0.67 -32.98
C ASN A 24 -12.25 -1.51 -31.68
N LYS A 25 -11.86 -2.79 -31.77
CA LYS A 25 -11.75 -3.73 -30.64
C LYS A 25 -10.74 -3.30 -29.55
N PHE A 26 -10.14 -2.11 -29.65
CA PHE A 26 -9.15 -1.56 -28.73
C PHE A 26 -9.62 -0.34 -27.92
N ASN A 27 -10.88 0.09 -28.07
CA ASN A 27 -11.44 1.20 -27.30
C ASN A 27 -12.31 0.68 -26.16
N SER A 28 -11.77 0.67 -24.94
CA SER A 28 -12.55 0.42 -23.73
C SER A 28 -13.33 1.67 -23.31
N LYS A 29 -14.55 1.50 -22.80
CA LYS A 29 -15.36 2.61 -22.26
C LYS A 29 -15.62 2.36 -20.78
N ILE A 30 -15.24 3.31 -19.94
CA ILE A 30 -15.52 3.26 -18.50
C ILE A 30 -16.39 4.45 -18.10
N ARG A 31 -17.31 4.21 -17.16
CA ARG A 31 -18.17 5.26 -16.59
C ARG A 31 -17.76 5.53 -15.15
N ILE A 32 -17.52 6.80 -14.85
CA ILE A 32 -17.14 7.29 -13.51
C ILE A 32 -18.25 8.23 -13.05
N SER A 33 -18.93 7.90 -11.96
CA SER A 33 -20.03 8.71 -11.39
C SER A 33 -19.91 8.73 -9.87
N ASP A 34 -20.29 9.81 -9.21
CA ASP A 34 -20.40 9.86 -7.75
C ASP A 34 -21.69 9.18 -7.23
N GLU A 35 -22.67 8.99 -8.11
CA GLU A 35 -23.93 8.28 -7.81
C GLU A 35 -23.72 6.81 -7.43
N SER A 36 -22.59 6.20 -7.83
CA SER A 36 -22.25 4.82 -7.49
C SER A 36 -21.55 4.68 -6.14
N VAL A 37 -21.22 5.79 -5.47
CA VAL A 37 -20.48 5.77 -4.20
C VAL A 37 -21.34 5.08 -3.13
N ILE A 38 -20.86 3.93 -2.66
CA ILE A 38 -21.39 3.30 -1.46
C ILE A 38 -20.62 3.91 -0.28
N LYS A 39 -21.31 4.56 0.67
CA LYS A 39 -20.67 5.18 1.83
C LYS A 39 -20.76 4.27 3.05
N ASN A 40 -19.83 3.33 3.19
CA ASN A 40 -19.74 2.48 4.36
C ASN A 40 -18.28 2.19 4.73
N ALA A 41 -18.07 1.50 5.86
CA ALA A 41 -16.73 1.17 6.34
C ALA A 41 -15.95 0.25 5.39
N ALA A 42 -16.62 -0.60 4.61
CA ALA A 42 -15.99 -1.54 3.68
C ALA A 42 -15.54 -0.90 2.36
N SER A 43 -16.03 0.31 2.03
CA SER A 43 -15.65 1.07 0.83
C SER A 43 -14.82 2.33 1.12
N MET A 44 -14.72 2.73 2.40
CA MET A 44 -13.89 3.86 2.81
C MET A 44 -12.41 3.50 2.67
N PHE A 45 -11.64 4.34 2.00
CA PHE A 45 -10.19 4.21 1.89
C PHE A 45 -9.53 4.58 3.23
N TYR A 46 -8.72 3.67 3.78
CA TYR A 46 -8.03 3.87 5.06
C TYR A 46 -6.57 4.30 4.91
N GLY A 47 -6.06 4.32 3.68
CA GLY A 47 -4.74 4.81 3.36
C GLY A 47 -3.79 3.74 2.84
N ILE A 48 -2.60 4.19 2.43
CA ILE A 48 -1.48 3.32 2.09
C ILE A 48 -0.43 3.50 3.18
N GLY A 49 0.13 2.39 3.64
CA GLY A 49 1.12 2.39 4.71
C GLY A 49 2.37 1.60 4.38
N ALA A 50 3.30 1.62 5.33
CA ALA A 50 4.45 0.73 5.33
C ALA A 50 4.85 0.33 6.75
N ILE A 51 5.59 -0.77 6.87
CA ILE A 51 6.01 -1.37 8.14
C ILE A 51 7.46 -1.00 8.47
N SER A 52 7.70 -0.49 9.68
CA SER A 52 9.02 -0.53 10.32
C SER A 52 9.01 -1.65 11.37
N GLY A 53 10.03 -2.49 11.36
CA GLY A 53 10.10 -3.70 12.16
C GLY A 53 9.71 -4.98 11.40
N GLY A 54 9.42 -6.04 12.16
CA GLY A 54 9.30 -7.40 11.63
C GLY A 54 10.50 -7.86 10.81
N GLY A 55 11.76 -7.54 11.12
CA GLY A 55 12.36 -7.02 12.35
C GLY A 55 13.60 -6.23 12.01
N ALA A 56 14.00 -5.26 12.83
CA ALA A 56 15.24 -4.49 12.65
C ALA A 56 15.38 -3.73 11.31
N THR A 57 14.29 -3.51 10.58
CA THR A 57 14.33 -2.98 9.21
C THR A 57 14.74 -1.50 9.14
N SER A 58 14.53 -0.74 10.22
CA SER A 58 14.97 0.65 10.33
C SER A 58 16.29 0.84 11.11
N LYS A 59 17.02 -0.24 11.41
CA LYS A 59 18.13 -0.24 12.39
C LYS A 59 19.25 0.74 12.07
N LEU A 60 19.63 0.87 10.80
CA LEU A 60 20.74 1.73 10.36
C LEU A 60 20.31 3.19 10.13
N LEU A 61 19.01 3.49 10.10
CA LEU A 61 18.49 4.79 9.68
C LEU A 61 18.83 5.90 10.68
N GLN A 62 18.73 5.62 11.98
CA GLN A 62 18.91 6.66 13.01
C GLN A 62 20.33 7.26 12.98
N ASN A 63 21.34 6.48 12.56
CA ASN A 63 22.74 6.87 12.54
C ASN A 63 23.18 7.61 11.26
N TYR A 64 22.27 7.84 10.32
CA TYR A 64 22.57 8.68 9.16
C TYR A 64 22.95 10.11 9.58
N PRO A 65 23.84 10.79 8.84
CA PRO A 65 24.07 12.21 9.03
C PRO A 65 22.75 12.96 8.90
N GLN A 66 22.55 13.96 9.76
CA GLN A 66 21.22 14.55 10.00
C GLN A 66 20.54 15.02 8.71
N ASN A 67 21.28 15.65 7.79
CA ASN A 67 20.72 16.14 6.53
C ASN A 67 20.13 14.99 5.69
N GLN A 68 20.91 13.93 5.45
CA GLN A 68 20.46 12.77 4.68
C GLN A 68 19.31 12.05 5.40
N ARG A 69 19.38 11.91 6.73
CA ARG A 69 18.30 11.33 7.54
C ARG A 69 16.99 12.11 7.38
N ASP A 70 17.05 13.44 7.46
CA ASP A 70 15.87 14.29 7.30
C ASP A 70 15.29 14.20 5.89
N GLN A 71 16.15 14.12 4.86
CA GLN A 71 15.73 13.92 3.47
C GLN A 71 15.01 12.59 3.25
N ILE A 72 15.55 11.49 3.79
CA ILE A 72 14.91 10.16 3.73
C ILE A 72 13.52 10.22 4.37
N LEU A 73 13.42 10.78 5.57
CA LEU A 73 12.15 10.92 6.28
C LEU A 73 11.14 11.82 5.54
N ASP A 74 11.60 12.83 4.80
CA ASP A 74 10.72 13.63 3.95
C ASP A 74 10.18 12.84 2.76
N TYR A 75 11.02 12.04 2.09
CA TYR A 75 10.56 11.16 1.02
C TYR A 75 9.52 10.16 1.50
N LEU A 76 9.61 9.68 2.74
CA LEU A 76 8.64 8.74 3.31
C LEU A 76 7.34 9.42 3.77
N PHE A 77 7.44 10.52 4.53
CA PHE A 77 6.31 11.03 5.32
C PHE A 77 5.82 12.43 4.96
N LEU A 78 6.64 13.27 4.33
CA LEU A 78 6.23 14.65 4.05
C LEU A 78 5.09 14.65 3.01
N PRO A 79 3.92 15.25 3.32
CA PRO A 79 2.79 15.27 2.39
C PRO A 79 3.13 15.99 1.09
N ASN A 80 2.58 15.50 -0.03
CA ASN A 80 2.80 16.04 -1.37
C ASN A 80 4.29 16.11 -1.77
N PHE A 81 5.13 15.18 -1.30
CA PHE A 81 6.56 15.19 -1.59
C PHE A 81 7.04 13.88 -2.23
N GLY A 82 7.10 12.80 -1.45
CA GLY A 82 7.48 11.45 -1.91
C GLY A 82 6.31 10.47 -1.74
N ALA A 83 6.56 9.34 -1.08
CA ALA A 83 5.53 8.36 -0.72
C ALA A 83 4.39 8.97 0.08
N SER A 84 4.61 10.05 0.85
CA SER A 84 3.56 10.79 1.56
C SER A 84 2.62 9.85 2.36
N LEU A 85 3.20 8.88 3.08
CA LEU A 85 2.45 7.76 3.67
C LEU A 85 1.31 8.22 4.58
N HIS A 86 0.21 7.49 4.53
CA HIS A 86 -0.96 7.72 5.38
C HIS A 86 -0.88 6.96 6.70
N MET A 87 -0.14 5.85 6.72
CA MET A 87 -0.02 4.97 7.87
C MET A 87 1.42 4.52 8.06
N LEU A 88 1.86 4.51 9.32
CA LEU A 88 3.09 3.86 9.76
C LEU A 88 2.71 2.72 10.71
N LYS A 89 2.99 1.48 10.29
CA LYS A 89 2.88 0.29 11.15
C LYS A 89 4.26 0.01 11.75
N VAL A 90 4.33 -0.19 13.06
CA VAL A 90 5.58 -0.46 13.79
C VAL A 90 5.50 -1.75 14.57
N GLU A 91 6.62 -2.46 14.67
CA GLU A 91 6.76 -3.56 15.61
C GLU A 91 6.68 -3.06 17.06
N ILE A 92 5.90 -3.77 17.88
CA ILE A 92 6.01 -3.71 19.34
C ILE A 92 7.12 -4.69 19.72
N GLY A 93 8.34 -4.17 19.91
CA GLY A 93 9.53 -4.98 20.16
C GLY A 93 9.33 -6.01 21.29
N GLY A 94 9.79 -7.24 21.04
CA GLY A 94 9.55 -8.40 21.91
C GLY A 94 10.81 -9.11 22.39
N ASP A 95 11.99 -8.51 22.22
CA ASP A 95 13.31 -9.08 22.54
C ASP A 95 13.68 -10.36 21.78
N SER A 96 13.00 -10.62 20.66
CA SER A 96 13.23 -11.80 19.83
C SER A 96 13.61 -11.40 18.41
N GLN A 97 14.27 -12.30 17.69
CA GLN A 97 14.47 -12.19 16.24
C GLN A 97 13.10 -12.20 15.56
N SER A 98 12.84 -11.22 14.71
CA SER A 98 11.58 -11.03 13.98
C SER A 98 11.73 -10.82 12.47
N THR A 99 12.95 -10.86 11.90
CA THR A 99 13.38 -11.29 10.53
C THR A 99 14.84 -10.85 10.29
N GLU A 100 15.11 -9.54 10.29
CA GLU A 100 16.47 -8.98 10.05
C GLU A 100 17.26 -8.76 11.34
N GLY A 101 16.64 -8.95 12.50
CA GLY A 101 17.24 -8.74 13.80
C GLY A 101 16.21 -8.68 14.93
N THR A 102 16.69 -8.35 16.13
CA THR A 102 15.84 -8.20 17.32
C THR A 102 15.42 -6.76 17.55
N GLU A 103 14.21 -6.56 18.06
CA GLU A 103 13.74 -5.25 18.54
C GLU A 103 13.47 -5.28 20.05
N ALA A 104 13.93 -4.24 20.74
CA ALA A 104 13.90 -4.18 22.19
C ALA A 104 12.49 -3.92 22.74
N SER A 105 12.09 -4.72 23.72
CA SER A 105 10.84 -4.56 24.45
C SER A 105 10.89 -3.36 25.40
N HIS A 106 9.73 -2.73 25.62
CA HIS A 106 9.53 -1.76 26.69
C HIS A 106 9.56 -2.41 28.09
N MET A 107 9.51 -3.75 28.18
CA MET A 107 9.55 -4.52 29.42
C MET A 107 10.37 -5.82 29.28
N HIS A 108 11.68 -5.76 29.48
CA HIS A 108 12.54 -6.97 29.46
C HIS A 108 12.18 -7.97 30.56
N HIS A 109 11.72 -7.45 31.70
CA HIS A 109 11.27 -8.20 32.86
C HIS A 109 9.89 -7.70 33.30
N SER A 110 9.17 -8.47 34.12
CA SER A 110 7.80 -8.13 34.54
C SER A 110 7.69 -6.82 35.33
N TRP A 111 8.77 -6.40 35.98
CA TRP A 111 8.88 -5.15 36.74
C TRP A 111 9.58 -4.02 35.97
N ASP A 112 10.12 -4.30 34.78
CA ASP A 112 10.89 -3.34 33.98
C ASP A 112 9.95 -2.50 33.10
N LEU A 113 10.20 -1.19 33.02
CA LEU A 113 9.50 -0.26 32.14
C LEU A 113 10.49 0.75 31.58
N ASN A 114 10.68 0.74 30.27
CA ASN A 114 11.49 1.75 29.59
C ASN A 114 10.94 2.05 28.19
N TYR A 115 10.45 3.27 28.03
CA TYR A 115 9.84 3.74 26.80
C TYR A 115 10.81 4.49 25.88
N ASN A 116 12.12 4.38 26.09
CA ASN A 116 13.16 5.04 25.29
C ASN A 116 14.06 4.05 24.54
N ARG A 117 13.75 2.75 24.57
CA ARG A 117 14.52 1.72 23.86
C ARG A 117 14.16 1.67 22.38
N GLY A 118 15.12 1.22 21.56
CA GLY A 118 14.94 1.08 20.12
C GLY A 118 14.76 2.42 19.40
N TYR A 119 14.20 2.37 18.20
CA TYR A 119 14.05 3.53 17.31
C TYR A 119 12.60 3.81 16.89
N GLU A 120 11.65 2.91 17.18
CA GLU A 120 10.26 3.08 16.72
C GLU A 120 9.56 4.29 17.35
N TRP A 121 9.84 4.59 18.62
CA TRP A 121 9.37 5.83 19.26
C TRP A 121 9.86 7.08 18.55
N TRP A 122 11.13 7.09 18.14
CA TRP A 122 11.72 8.20 17.40
C TRP A 122 11.10 8.30 16.00
N LEU A 123 10.96 7.17 15.30
CA LEU A 123 10.42 7.13 13.94
C LEU A 123 8.97 7.60 13.89
N MET A 124 8.13 7.15 14.82
CA MET A 124 6.74 7.63 14.93
C MET A 124 6.65 9.13 15.19
N LYS A 125 7.55 9.69 16.02
CA LYS A 125 7.63 11.15 16.25
C LYS A 125 8.06 11.90 14.99
N GLU A 126 9.07 11.42 14.27
CA GLU A 126 9.52 12.03 13.02
C GLU A 126 8.45 11.97 11.92
N ALA A 127 7.68 10.89 11.86
CA ALA A 127 6.54 10.76 10.95
C ALA A 127 5.43 11.75 11.32
N LYS A 128 5.01 11.82 12.58
CA LYS A 128 3.99 12.78 13.06
C LYS A 128 4.42 14.23 12.91
N LYS A 129 5.71 14.53 13.05
CA LYS A 129 6.27 15.88 12.83
C LYS A 129 6.08 16.35 11.39
N ARG A 130 6.19 15.45 10.41
CA ARG A 130 6.03 15.75 8.98
C ARG A 130 4.57 15.67 8.53
N ASN A 131 3.84 14.68 9.02
CA ASN A 131 2.44 14.46 8.75
C ASN A 131 1.69 14.23 10.07
N PRO A 132 1.12 15.28 10.70
CA PRO A 132 0.36 15.14 11.94
C PRO A 132 -0.84 14.19 11.83
N ASN A 133 -1.36 14.00 10.61
CA ASN A 133 -2.50 13.16 10.30
C ASN A 133 -2.13 11.70 9.99
N ILE A 134 -0.83 11.33 9.98
CA ILE A 134 -0.43 9.94 9.75
C ILE A 134 -1.01 9.05 10.85
N THR A 135 -1.65 7.94 10.51
CA THR A 135 -2.15 7.00 11.51
C THR A 135 -1.04 6.06 11.96
N LEU A 136 -1.03 5.70 13.24
CA LEU A 136 -0.03 4.80 13.84
C LEU A 136 -0.65 3.45 14.18
N TYR A 137 0.06 2.37 13.82
CA TYR A 137 -0.37 1.00 14.04
C TYR A 137 0.75 0.23 14.77
N GLY A 138 0.51 -0.28 15.98
CA GLY A 138 1.42 -1.21 16.65
C GLY A 138 1.03 -2.69 16.50
N LEU A 139 1.99 -3.57 16.23
CA LEU A 139 1.78 -5.03 16.20
C LEU A 139 2.97 -5.76 16.85
N PRO A 140 2.77 -6.70 17.79
CA PRO A 140 3.85 -7.54 18.27
C PRO A 140 4.15 -8.70 17.31
N TRP A 141 5.43 -8.90 17.00
CA TRP A 141 5.92 -10.14 16.36
C TRP A 141 6.24 -11.21 17.40
N ALA A 142 6.73 -10.77 18.56
CA ALA A 142 7.12 -11.63 19.67
C ALA A 142 6.79 -10.97 21.01
N PHE A 143 6.95 -11.74 22.08
CA PHE A 143 6.76 -11.29 23.45
C PHE A 143 7.93 -11.74 24.32
N PRO A 144 8.37 -10.95 25.30
CA PRO A 144 9.31 -11.42 26.32
C PRO A 144 8.76 -12.66 27.03
N GLY A 145 9.62 -13.63 27.35
CA GLY A 145 9.19 -14.93 27.89
C GLY A 145 8.35 -14.85 29.17
N TRP A 146 8.50 -13.80 29.98
CA TRP A 146 7.71 -13.59 31.19
C TRP A 146 6.24 -13.27 30.90
N VAL A 147 5.91 -12.70 29.73
CA VAL A 147 4.52 -12.38 29.33
C VAL A 147 3.68 -13.63 29.17
N GLY A 148 4.26 -14.71 28.64
CA GLY A 148 3.66 -16.03 28.60
C GLY A 148 3.86 -16.85 29.88
N ASN A 149 4.38 -16.26 30.96
CA ASN A 149 4.81 -16.93 32.18
C ASN A 149 5.70 -18.17 31.91
N GLY A 150 6.65 -18.04 30.98
CA GLY A 150 7.54 -19.13 30.55
C GLY A 150 6.92 -20.16 29.60
N THR A 151 5.66 -20.01 29.21
CA THR A 151 5.02 -20.88 28.20
C THR A 151 5.30 -20.40 26.78
N SER A 152 5.05 -21.27 25.80
CA SER A 152 5.29 -20.97 24.37
C SER A 152 4.22 -20.09 23.72
N SER A 153 3.11 -19.79 24.41
CA SER A 153 2.01 -18.97 23.90
C SER A 153 1.68 -17.83 24.86
N PRO A 154 1.53 -16.58 24.36
CA PRO A 154 1.11 -15.45 25.19
C PRO A 154 -0.35 -15.58 25.65
N TYR A 155 -1.16 -16.46 25.04
CA TYR A 155 -2.58 -16.59 25.39
C TYR A 155 -2.86 -17.56 26.53
N ASN A 156 -1.85 -18.27 27.04
CA ASN A 156 -2.00 -19.05 28.28
C ASN A 156 -2.25 -18.11 29.49
N TYR A 157 -1.80 -16.86 29.40
CA TYR A 157 -1.99 -15.82 30.40
C TYR A 157 -2.48 -14.53 29.72
N PRO A 158 -3.68 -14.53 29.12
CA PRO A 158 -4.09 -13.47 28.19
C PRO A 158 -4.27 -12.11 28.90
N SER A 159 -4.58 -12.12 30.20
CA SER A 159 -4.60 -10.92 31.03
C SER A 159 -3.23 -10.28 31.22
N LEU A 160 -2.15 -11.08 31.27
CA LEU A 160 -0.78 -10.58 31.38
C LEU A 160 -0.34 -9.95 30.06
N THR A 161 -0.64 -10.64 28.96
CA THR A 161 -0.41 -10.16 27.59
C THR A 161 -1.16 -8.86 27.30
N ALA A 162 -2.44 -8.77 27.65
CA ALA A 162 -3.22 -7.55 27.44
C ALA A 162 -2.66 -6.37 28.27
N LYS A 163 -2.20 -6.62 29.49
CA LYS A 163 -1.53 -5.60 30.33
C LYS A 163 -0.19 -5.16 29.72
N TYR A 164 0.60 -6.09 29.17
CA TYR A 164 1.86 -5.78 28.48
C TYR A 164 1.63 -4.83 27.29
N VAL A 165 0.64 -5.15 26.43
CA VAL A 165 0.28 -4.30 25.28
C VAL A 165 -0.29 -2.96 25.74
N LEU A 166 -1.16 -2.94 26.76
CA LEU A 166 -1.66 -1.69 27.33
C LEU A 166 -0.51 -0.79 27.83
N LYS A 167 0.52 -1.37 28.46
CA LYS A 167 1.68 -0.60 28.93
C LYS A 167 2.45 0.05 27.79
N TRP A 168 2.52 -0.58 26.62
CA TRP A 168 3.11 0.03 25.41
C TRP A 168 2.29 1.23 24.94
N VAL A 169 0.96 1.09 24.87
CA VAL A 169 0.03 2.17 24.49
C VAL A 169 0.13 3.36 25.45
N GLN A 170 0.14 3.09 26.76
CA GLN A 170 0.35 4.12 27.79
C GLN A 170 1.70 4.81 27.60
N GLY A 171 2.76 4.04 27.36
CA GLY A 171 4.09 4.57 27.05
C GLY A 171 4.12 5.53 25.85
N ALA A 172 3.48 5.12 24.76
CA ALA A 172 3.35 5.94 23.55
C ALA A 172 2.70 7.30 23.87
N LYS A 173 1.62 7.30 24.66
CA LYS A 173 0.88 8.51 24.99
C LYS A 173 1.62 9.38 26.02
N ASP A 174 2.06 8.79 27.12
CA ASP A 174 2.53 9.53 28.29
C ASP A 174 3.95 10.08 28.09
N TYR A 175 4.82 9.35 27.36
CA TYR A 175 6.23 9.72 27.19
C TYR A 175 6.54 10.36 25.84
N HIS A 176 5.73 10.08 24.81
CA HIS A 176 5.98 10.58 23.45
C HIS A 176 4.84 11.42 22.88
N ASN A 177 3.72 11.57 23.62
CA ASN A 177 2.49 12.21 23.14
C ASN A 177 2.00 11.64 21.78
N LEU A 178 2.23 10.35 21.57
CA LEU A 178 1.77 9.64 20.38
C LEU A 178 0.39 9.04 20.65
N THR A 179 -0.53 9.23 19.71
CA THR A 179 -1.82 8.55 19.72
C THR A 179 -1.73 7.37 18.78
N ILE A 180 -1.94 6.17 19.31
CA ILE A 180 -1.98 4.94 18.53
C ILE A 180 -3.41 4.77 18.00
N ASP A 181 -3.55 4.54 16.70
CA ASP A 181 -4.85 4.44 16.04
C ASP A 181 -5.28 2.97 15.92
N TYR A 182 -4.31 2.08 15.65
CA TYR A 182 -4.55 0.66 15.41
C TYR A 182 -3.63 -0.23 16.24
N LEU A 183 -4.16 -1.38 16.67
CA LEU A 183 -3.39 -2.47 17.26
C LEU A 183 -3.70 -3.78 16.57
N GLY A 184 -2.65 -4.55 16.34
CA GLY A 184 -2.73 -5.94 15.86
C GLY A 184 -2.68 -6.92 17.03
N ILE A 185 -2.73 -8.22 16.71
CA ILE A 185 -2.86 -9.29 17.71
C ILE A 185 -1.51 -9.99 17.93
N TRP A 186 -1.08 -10.80 16.97
CA TRP A 186 0.24 -11.46 16.97
C TRP A 186 0.62 -11.84 15.54
N ASN A 187 1.69 -11.25 15.03
CA ASN A 187 2.06 -11.34 13.61
C ASN A 187 2.23 -12.77 13.10
N GLU A 188 1.49 -13.16 12.07
CA GLU A 188 1.56 -14.47 11.40
C GLU A 188 1.53 -15.64 12.39
N ARG A 189 0.75 -15.49 13.46
CA ARG A 189 0.46 -16.51 14.46
C ARG A 189 -1.03 -16.60 14.67
N ALA A 190 -1.48 -17.69 15.30
CA ALA A 190 -2.88 -17.82 15.66
C ALA A 190 -3.31 -16.62 16.52
N TYR A 191 -4.51 -16.12 16.27
CA TYR A 191 -5.20 -15.23 17.19
C TYR A 191 -5.96 -16.05 18.24
N ASP A 192 -6.38 -15.41 19.32
CA ASP A 192 -7.25 -16.00 20.34
C ASP A 192 -8.47 -15.09 20.55
N VAL A 193 -9.67 -15.66 20.40
CA VAL A 193 -10.95 -14.92 20.44
C VAL A 193 -11.13 -14.24 21.80
N GLU A 194 -10.82 -14.94 22.89
CA GLU A 194 -10.97 -14.41 24.24
C GLU A 194 -9.95 -13.30 24.54
N TYR A 195 -8.71 -13.46 24.07
CA TYR A 195 -7.69 -12.41 24.16
C TYR A 195 -8.11 -11.14 23.42
N VAL A 196 -8.68 -11.24 22.21
CA VAL A 196 -9.14 -10.04 21.46
C VAL A 196 -10.23 -9.30 22.23
N ARG A 197 -11.22 -10.02 22.76
CA ARG A 197 -12.26 -9.42 23.60
C ARG A 197 -11.69 -8.79 24.88
N LEU A 198 -10.76 -9.49 25.53
CA LEU A 198 -10.10 -9.01 26.74
C LEU A 198 -9.27 -7.76 26.48
N LEU A 199 -8.49 -7.74 25.40
CA LEU A 199 -7.69 -6.57 25.00
C LEU A 199 -8.60 -5.36 24.76
N ARG A 200 -9.72 -5.54 24.06
CA ARG A 200 -10.72 -4.48 23.87
C ARG A 200 -11.22 -3.94 25.20
N ALA A 201 -11.65 -4.82 26.12
CA ALA A 201 -12.15 -4.42 27.42
C ALA A 201 -11.09 -3.69 28.27
N VAL A 202 -9.84 -4.17 28.26
CA VAL A 202 -8.70 -3.55 28.96
C VAL A 202 -8.42 -2.15 28.42
N LEU A 203 -8.41 -1.98 27.10
CA LEU A 203 -8.23 -0.67 26.46
C LEU A 203 -9.38 0.29 26.79
N ASP A 204 -10.62 -0.18 26.74
CA ASP A 204 -11.81 0.64 27.05
C ASP A 204 -11.82 1.12 28.49
N HIS A 205 -11.49 0.22 29.43
CA HIS A 205 -11.39 0.54 30.85
C HIS A 205 -10.27 1.56 31.13
N ALA A 206 -9.16 1.47 30.40
CA ALA A 206 -8.05 2.41 30.48
C ALA A 206 -8.29 3.73 29.70
N GLY A 207 -9.46 3.91 29.08
CA GLY A 207 -9.82 5.13 28.36
C GLY A 207 -9.39 5.18 26.89
N PHE A 208 -8.79 4.12 26.35
CA PHE A 208 -8.31 4.01 24.97
C PHE A 208 -9.38 3.46 24.00
N LYS A 209 -10.62 3.96 24.12
CA LYS A 209 -11.79 3.50 23.34
C LYS A 209 -11.66 3.71 21.83
N ASN A 210 -10.83 4.66 21.41
CA ASN A 210 -10.66 5.02 20.00
C ASN A 210 -9.66 4.13 19.26
N ILE A 211 -8.84 3.35 19.97
CA ILE A 211 -7.90 2.41 19.35
C ILE A 211 -8.70 1.29 18.71
N ARG A 212 -8.44 1.00 17.44
CA ARG A 212 -9.15 -0.02 16.67
C ARG A 212 -8.31 -1.30 16.56
N LEU A 213 -8.95 -2.46 16.76
CA LEU A 213 -8.26 -3.75 16.65
C LEU A 213 -8.34 -4.28 15.22
N VAL A 214 -7.19 -4.54 14.61
CA VAL A 214 -7.06 -5.25 13.34
C VAL A 214 -6.70 -6.69 13.67
N VAL A 215 -7.52 -7.64 13.22
CA VAL A 215 -7.40 -9.05 13.60
C VAL A 215 -7.10 -9.90 12.37
N GLY A 216 -6.22 -10.87 12.55
CA GLY A 216 -5.65 -11.69 11.49
C GLY A 216 -4.14 -11.49 11.46
N ASP A 217 -3.66 -10.41 10.83
CA ASP A 217 -2.25 -10.18 10.49
C ASP A 217 -1.58 -11.51 10.04
N GLY A 218 -2.30 -12.20 9.16
CA GLY A 218 -2.10 -13.59 8.78
C GLY A 218 -3.07 -13.96 7.67
N ASP A 219 -3.97 -14.93 7.90
CA ASP A 219 -4.97 -15.32 6.91
C ASP A 219 -6.36 -14.67 7.15
N TRP A 220 -7.33 -15.03 6.30
CA TRP A 220 -8.72 -14.55 6.38
C TRP A 220 -9.60 -15.33 7.38
N GLY A 221 -9.03 -16.25 8.17
CA GLY A 221 -9.72 -17.09 9.15
C GLY A 221 -10.61 -16.34 10.15
N PRO A 222 -10.20 -15.17 10.71
CA PRO A 222 -11.04 -14.44 11.67
C PRO A 222 -12.38 -13.97 11.11
N ALA A 223 -12.57 -13.98 9.78
CA ALA A 223 -13.86 -13.71 9.17
C ALA A 223 -14.96 -14.67 9.65
N HIS A 224 -14.62 -15.95 9.85
CA HIS A 224 -15.55 -16.96 10.33
C HIS A 224 -16.09 -16.61 11.72
N ASP A 225 -15.21 -16.28 12.66
CA ASP A 225 -15.60 -15.91 14.02
C ASP A 225 -16.37 -14.59 14.04
N VAL A 226 -16.00 -13.60 13.23
CA VAL A 226 -16.76 -12.34 13.11
C VAL A 226 -18.22 -12.59 12.67
N LEU A 227 -18.47 -13.60 11.82
CA LEU A 227 -19.84 -13.91 11.39
C LEU A 227 -20.64 -14.67 12.45
N ASN A 228 -19.98 -15.43 13.32
CA ASN A 228 -20.62 -16.36 14.25
C ASN A 228 -20.62 -15.88 15.71
N ASP A 229 -19.86 -14.83 16.02
CA ASP A 229 -19.68 -14.33 17.38
C ASP A 229 -19.83 -12.79 17.44
N PRO A 230 -21.00 -12.29 17.89
CA PRO A 230 -21.26 -10.86 17.98
C PRO A 230 -20.31 -10.09 18.91
N GLN A 231 -19.79 -10.72 19.97
CA GLN A 231 -18.89 -10.05 20.92
C GLN A 231 -17.50 -9.88 20.31
N PHE A 232 -16.99 -10.92 19.64
CA PHE A 232 -15.74 -10.82 18.88
C PHE A 232 -15.89 -9.85 17.70
N ALA A 233 -17.02 -9.90 16.98
CA ALA A 233 -17.31 -8.95 15.92
C ALA A 233 -17.34 -7.49 16.41
N ALA A 234 -17.81 -7.22 17.63
CA ALA A 234 -17.79 -5.88 18.21
C ALA A 234 -16.37 -5.41 18.58
N ALA A 235 -15.51 -6.30 19.05
CA ALA A 235 -14.12 -6.00 19.37
C ALA A 235 -13.24 -5.79 18.12
N THR A 236 -13.54 -6.51 17.03
CA THR A 236 -12.78 -6.48 15.77
C THR A 236 -13.22 -5.32 14.88
N PHE A 237 -12.31 -4.39 14.62
CA PHE A 237 -12.59 -3.27 13.71
C PHE A 237 -12.42 -3.67 12.25
N ALA A 238 -11.28 -4.25 11.89
CA ALA A 238 -10.92 -4.65 10.53
C ALA A 238 -10.29 -6.04 10.50
N LEU A 239 -10.37 -6.71 9.35
CA LEU A 239 -9.68 -7.97 9.08
C LEU A 239 -8.42 -7.67 8.28
N GLY A 240 -7.25 -7.99 8.86
CA GLY A 240 -5.94 -7.82 8.21
C GLY A 240 -5.39 -9.15 7.73
N ALA A 241 -5.06 -9.26 6.46
CA ALA A 241 -4.40 -10.45 5.89
C ALA A 241 -3.07 -10.09 5.25
N HIS A 242 -2.17 -11.08 5.21
CA HIS A 242 -0.81 -10.97 4.70
C HIS A 242 -0.69 -11.63 3.33
N TYR A 243 -0.01 -10.96 2.40
CA TYR A 243 0.24 -11.44 1.04
C TYR A 243 -0.98 -12.07 0.36
N PRO A 244 -2.16 -11.41 0.35
CA PRO A 244 -3.44 -12.03 0.00
C PRO A 244 -3.58 -12.39 -1.48
N GLY A 245 -2.58 -12.08 -2.31
CA GLY A 245 -2.66 -12.31 -3.75
C GLY A 245 -3.81 -11.56 -4.41
N THR A 246 -4.11 -10.36 -3.92
CA THR A 246 -5.24 -9.50 -4.33
C THR A 246 -6.64 -10.01 -3.97
N LEU A 247 -6.78 -11.20 -3.37
CA LEU A 247 -8.06 -11.83 -3.10
C LEU A 247 -8.40 -11.86 -1.61
N SER A 248 -9.69 -11.84 -1.32
CA SER A 248 -10.24 -12.07 0.01
C SER A 248 -11.30 -13.17 -0.02
N SER A 249 -11.50 -13.84 1.11
CA SER A 249 -12.48 -14.93 1.21
C SER A 249 -13.92 -14.43 1.09
N ASN A 250 -14.83 -15.30 0.66
CA ASN A 250 -16.26 -14.97 0.60
C ASN A 250 -16.82 -14.61 1.99
N GLU A 251 -16.34 -15.26 3.04
CA GLU A 251 -16.72 -14.93 4.43
C GLU A 251 -16.22 -13.54 4.80
N ALA A 252 -14.96 -13.20 4.50
CA ALA A 252 -14.41 -11.87 4.77
C ALA A 252 -15.27 -10.77 4.14
N LYS A 253 -15.64 -10.92 2.87
CA LYS A 253 -16.54 -9.97 2.17
C LYS A 253 -17.92 -9.86 2.83
N ARG A 254 -18.48 -10.97 3.33
CA ARG A 254 -19.79 -10.99 4.01
C ARG A 254 -19.79 -10.31 5.38
N THR A 255 -18.65 -10.16 6.04
CA THR A 255 -18.58 -9.49 7.35
C THR A 255 -18.95 -8.01 7.30
N GLY A 256 -18.79 -7.36 6.15
CA GLY A 256 -18.94 -5.90 6.00
C GLY A 256 -17.90 -5.08 6.75
N LYS A 257 -16.87 -5.73 7.34
CA LYS A 257 -15.72 -5.06 7.96
C LYS A 257 -14.79 -4.51 6.88
N PRO A 258 -13.99 -3.48 7.19
CA PRO A 258 -12.81 -3.16 6.38
C PRO A 258 -11.90 -4.38 6.25
N LEU A 259 -11.46 -4.66 5.03
CA LEU A 259 -10.49 -5.70 4.71
C LEU A 259 -9.19 -5.03 4.31
N TRP A 260 -8.07 -5.41 4.91
CA TRP A 260 -6.77 -4.80 4.64
C TRP A 260 -5.76 -5.86 4.21
N ALA A 261 -4.94 -5.52 3.21
CA ALA A 261 -3.64 -6.17 3.03
C ALA A 261 -2.72 -5.55 4.09
N SER A 262 -2.75 -6.08 5.31
CA SER A 262 -2.05 -5.50 6.48
C SER A 262 -0.54 -5.78 6.47
N GLU A 263 -0.10 -6.63 5.54
CA GLU A 263 1.28 -6.78 5.09
C GLU A 263 1.29 -7.30 3.64
N ASP A 264 2.05 -6.64 2.77
CA ASP A 264 2.20 -7.00 1.36
C ASP A 264 3.55 -6.50 0.81
N PHE A 265 3.77 -6.56 -0.51
CA PHE A 265 5.01 -6.17 -1.21
C PHE A 265 6.18 -7.13 -0.98
N SER A 266 7.04 -6.93 0.04
CA SER A 266 8.20 -7.77 0.38
C SER A 266 9.10 -8.17 -0.81
N THR A 267 9.14 -7.34 -1.84
CA THR A 267 9.80 -7.64 -3.11
C THR A 267 10.94 -6.66 -3.32
N PHE A 268 12.04 -7.10 -3.92
CA PHE A 268 13.22 -6.27 -4.17
C PHE A 268 12.82 -4.97 -4.88
N ASN A 269 13.38 -3.85 -4.46
CA ASN A 269 12.88 -2.52 -4.82
C ASN A 269 13.36 -1.98 -6.18
N ASP A 270 13.48 -2.86 -7.16
CA ASP A 270 13.78 -2.52 -8.55
C ASP A 270 12.50 -2.21 -9.35
N ASP A 271 12.61 -2.21 -10.68
CA ASP A 271 11.47 -2.02 -11.56
C ASP A 271 10.44 -3.17 -11.50
N ILE A 272 10.84 -4.41 -11.21
CA ILE A 272 9.90 -5.53 -11.04
C ILE A 272 9.12 -5.35 -9.74
N GLY A 273 9.80 -5.01 -8.64
CA GLY A 273 9.13 -4.65 -7.38
C GLY A 273 8.21 -3.45 -7.54
N SER A 274 8.62 -2.44 -8.31
CA SER A 274 7.76 -1.30 -8.65
C SER A 274 6.49 -1.74 -9.38
N GLY A 275 6.61 -2.64 -10.35
CA GLY A 275 5.46 -3.21 -11.05
C GLY A 275 4.55 -4.01 -10.12
N CYS A 276 5.13 -4.86 -9.26
CA CYS A 276 4.40 -5.59 -8.23
C CYS A 276 3.56 -4.64 -7.36
N TRP A 277 4.19 -3.61 -6.79
CA TRP A 277 3.52 -2.67 -5.88
C TRP A 277 2.43 -1.86 -6.58
N ALA A 278 2.71 -1.33 -7.77
CA ALA A 278 1.72 -0.62 -8.58
C ALA A 278 0.47 -1.48 -8.87
N ARG A 279 0.69 -2.75 -9.22
CA ARG A 279 -0.36 -3.69 -9.55
C ARG A 279 -1.26 -3.99 -8.34
N ILE A 280 -0.67 -4.33 -7.19
CA ILE A 280 -1.45 -4.76 -6.03
C ILE A 280 -2.14 -3.60 -5.32
N LEU A 281 -1.58 -2.38 -5.38
CA LEU A 281 -2.25 -1.18 -4.86
C LEU A 281 -3.65 -0.96 -5.44
N ASN A 282 -3.84 -1.20 -6.75
CA ASN A 282 -5.15 -1.15 -7.38
C ASN A 282 -5.94 -2.45 -7.14
N ARG A 283 -5.33 -3.60 -7.40
CA ARG A 283 -6.02 -4.89 -7.47
C ARG A 283 -6.49 -5.41 -6.11
N ASN A 284 -5.80 -5.04 -5.03
CA ASN A 284 -6.26 -5.38 -3.68
C ASN A 284 -7.69 -4.86 -3.43
N PHE A 285 -8.02 -3.64 -3.91
CA PHE A 285 -9.39 -3.15 -3.88
C PHE A 285 -10.28 -3.81 -4.94
N VAL A 286 -9.84 -3.85 -6.20
CA VAL A 286 -10.68 -4.31 -7.32
C VAL A 286 -11.13 -5.76 -7.17
N ASP A 287 -10.24 -6.66 -6.74
CA ASP A 287 -10.53 -8.10 -6.68
C ASP A 287 -10.90 -8.56 -5.26
N GLY A 288 -10.25 -7.97 -4.25
CA GLY A 288 -10.37 -8.33 -2.85
C GLY A 288 -11.26 -7.42 -2.01
N GLY A 289 -11.68 -6.26 -2.51
CA GLY A 289 -12.40 -5.27 -1.71
C GLY A 289 -11.56 -4.68 -0.56
N MET A 290 -10.24 -4.79 -0.64
CA MET A 290 -9.35 -4.29 0.40
C MET A 290 -9.17 -2.78 0.31
N THR A 291 -9.29 -2.09 1.44
CA THR A 291 -9.32 -0.62 1.52
C THR A 291 -8.08 0.00 2.15
N SER A 292 -7.08 -0.83 2.45
CA SER A 292 -5.75 -0.44 2.86
C SER A 292 -4.76 -1.49 2.36
N SER A 293 -3.57 -1.04 1.98
CA SER A 293 -2.42 -1.89 1.65
C SER A 293 -1.18 -1.35 2.37
N ILE A 294 -0.45 -2.21 3.06
CA ILE A 294 0.69 -1.85 3.90
C ILE A 294 1.92 -2.63 3.43
N ALA A 295 2.94 -1.94 2.93
CA ALA A 295 4.15 -2.59 2.42
C ALA A 295 5.09 -3.02 3.56
N TRP A 296 5.49 -4.29 3.58
CA TRP A 296 6.72 -4.68 4.27
C TRP A 296 7.89 -4.57 3.28
N ASN A 297 8.90 -3.73 3.52
CA ASN A 297 9.03 -2.77 4.63
C ASN A 297 9.25 -1.31 4.18
N LEU A 298 9.24 -0.39 5.15
CA LEU A 298 9.27 1.07 4.96
C LEU A 298 10.52 1.53 4.21
N VAL A 299 11.68 1.07 4.65
CA VAL A 299 13.00 1.48 4.15
C VAL A 299 14.00 0.38 4.46
N ALA A 300 14.85 0.06 3.49
CA ALA A 300 15.93 -0.91 3.69
C ALA A 300 17.08 -0.23 4.42
N ALA A 301 16.99 -0.15 5.75
CA ALA A 301 18.05 0.34 6.62
C ALA A 301 18.59 -0.81 7.49
N TYR A 302 18.95 -1.90 6.81
CA TYR A 302 19.58 -3.10 7.34
C TYR A 302 20.60 -3.62 6.31
N TYR A 303 21.48 -4.54 6.71
CA TYR A 303 22.54 -5.02 5.83
C TYR A 303 22.01 -5.91 4.71
N ASP A 304 22.53 -5.75 3.49
CA ASP A 304 22.10 -6.51 2.30
C ASP A 304 22.41 -8.02 2.35
N ASN A 305 23.19 -8.48 3.33
CA ASN A 305 23.47 -9.91 3.52
C ASN A 305 22.48 -10.59 4.48
N LEU A 306 21.54 -9.84 5.04
CA LEU A 306 20.43 -10.39 5.81
C LEU A 306 19.30 -10.84 4.85
N PRO A 307 18.28 -11.59 5.33
CA PRO A 307 17.12 -11.94 4.52
C PRO A 307 16.50 -10.73 3.79
N PHE A 308 15.78 -11.02 2.70
CA PHE A 308 14.99 -10.03 1.93
C PHE A 308 15.67 -8.66 1.73
N PRO A 309 16.92 -8.63 1.23
CA PRO A 309 17.66 -7.39 1.12
C PRO A 309 16.95 -6.44 0.16
N ARG A 310 16.84 -5.17 0.56
CA ARG A 310 16.21 -4.11 -0.25
C ARG A 310 14.75 -4.42 -0.66
N CYS A 311 14.03 -5.24 0.10
CA CYS A 311 12.59 -5.47 -0.08
C CYS A 311 11.76 -4.34 0.58
N SER A 312 11.95 -3.10 0.13
CA SER A 312 11.44 -1.90 0.81
C SER A 312 11.03 -0.78 -0.13
N LEU A 313 10.26 0.21 0.33
CA LEU A 313 9.87 1.34 -0.52
C LEU A 313 11.04 2.19 -1.02
N MET A 314 12.17 2.21 -0.29
CA MET A 314 13.43 2.87 -0.65
C MET A 314 14.63 2.23 0.09
N THR A 315 15.87 2.58 -0.26
CA THR A 315 17.09 2.02 0.37
C THR A 315 17.87 3.07 1.14
N ALA A 316 18.27 2.77 2.38
CA ALA A 316 19.11 3.63 3.23
C ALA A 316 19.94 2.77 4.21
N ASN A 317 20.83 1.95 3.67
CA ASN A 317 21.63 0.96 4.40
C ASN A 317 23.11 1.36 4.60
N GLU A 318 23.49 2.62 4.32
CA GLU A 318 24.86 3.14 4.41
C GLU A 318 24.97 4.45 5.24
N PRO A 319 24.68 4.42 6.56
CA PRO A 319 24.81 5.62 7.40
C PRO A 319 26.23 6.20 7.42
N TRP A 320 27.27 5.38 7.25
CA TRP A 320 28.67 5.82 7.22
C TRP A 320 29.04 6.66 6.00
N SER A 321 28.36 6.47 4.86
CA SER A 321 28.57 7.28 3.65
C SER A 321 27.52 8.39 3.50
N GLY A 322 26.33 8.19 4.09
CA GLY A 322 25.15 9.02 3.87
C GLY A 322 24.43 8.70 2.55
N HIS A 323 24.89 7.70 1.80
CA HIS A 323 24.24 7.29 0.55
C HIS A 323 22.84 6.71 0.82
N TYR A 324 21.88 7.02 -0.04
CA TYR A 324 20.55 6.42 -0.04
C TYR A 324 20.00 6.40 -1.46
N GLU A 325 19.01 5.55 -1.74
CA GLU A 325 18.38 5.45 -3.04
C GLU A 325 16.87 5.68 -2.93
N VAL A 326 16.34 6.60 -3.72
CA VAL A 326 14.89 6.79 -3.89
C VAL A 326 14.44 5.92 -5.05
N THR A 327 13.74 4.82 -4.75
CA THR A 327 13.42 3.78 -5.73
C THR A 327 11.99 3.90 -6.28
N GLY A 328 11.64 3.10 -7.28
CA GLY A 328 10.35 3.15 -7.95
C GLY A 328 9.12 2.86 -7.05
N PRO A 329 9.15 1.92 -6.08
CA PRO A 329 7.98 1.66 -5.22
C PRO A 329 7.53 2.87 -4.40
N LEU A 330 8.46 3.75 -3.99
CA LEU A 330 8.14 5.03 -3.35
C LEU A 330 7.22 5.90 -4.23
N TRP A 331 7.54 5.98 -5.53
CA TRP A 331 6.76 6.75 -6.49
C TRP A 331 5.47 6.05 -6.91
N MET A 332 5.42 4.72 -6.89
CA MET A 332 4.17 3.97 -7.06
C MET A 332 3.19 4.26 -5.92
N THR A 333 3.72 4.40 -4.69
CA THR A 333 2.92 4.84 -3.53
C THR A 333 2.35 6.23 -3.74
N ALA A 334 3.17 7.17 -4.25
CA ALA A 334 2.77 8.55 -4.51
C ALA A 334 1.61 8.71 -5.52
N HIS A 335 1.46 7.78 -6.47
CA HIS A 335 0.33 7.74 -7.40
C HIS A 335 -1.04 7.61 -6.73
N THR A 336 -1.08 7.11 -5.50
CA THR A 336 -2.29 7.03 -4.68
C THR A 336 -2.26 8.06 -3.55
N SER A 337 -1.19 8.08 -2.75
CA SER A 337 -1.17 8.82 -1.49
C SER A 337 -1.19 10.34 -1.64
N GLN A 338 -0.68 10.88 -2.75
CA GLN A 338 -0.74 12.33 -2.99
C GLN A 338 -2.09 12.80 -3.55
N PHE A 339 -3.01 11.88 -3.90
CA PHE A 339 -4.25 12.19 -4.62
C PHE A 339 -5.51 11.67 -3.94
N ALA A 340 -5.40 10.92 -2.85
CA ALA A 340 -6.52 10.46 -2.04
C ALA A 340 -6.10 10.41 -0.58
N LEU A 341 -6.99 10.75 0.34
CA LEU A 341 -6.71 10.75 1.77
C LEU A 341 -7.58 9.72 2.50
N PRO A 342 -7.14 9.17 3.65
CA PRO A 342 -8.01 8.37 4.50
C PRO A 342 -9.34 9.09 4.77
N GLY A 343 -10.45 8.35 4.65
CA GLY A 343 -11.81 8.92 4.74
C GLY A 343 -12.47 9.20 3.39
N TRP A 344 -11.71 9.17 2.29
CA TRP A 344 -12.29 9.11 0.94
C TRP A 344 -12.98 7.76 0.71
N TYR A 345 -13.78 7.65 -0.33
CA TYR A 345 -14.45 6.41 -0.70
C TYR A 345 -13.99 5.94 -2.07
N TYR A 346 -13.74 4.64 -2.20
CA TYR A 346 -13.63 4.03 -3.50
C TYR A 346 -14.99 4.02 -4.21
N LEU A 347 -14.95 4.22 -5.52
CA LEU A 347 -16.05 3.87 -6.41
C LEU A 347 -16.09 2.34 -6.55
N PRO A 348 -17.27 1.72 -6.52
CA PRO A 348 -17.38 0.26 -6.49
C PRO A 348 -16.82 -0.40 -7.75
N ALA A 349 -16.42 -1.66 -7.63
CA ALA A 349 -16.04 -2.49 -8.77
C ALA A 349 -17.21 -2.58 -9.78
N GLY A 350 -16.93 -2.29 -11.05
CA GLY A 350 -17.95 -2.16 -12.11
C GLY A 350 -18.68 -0.81 -12.15
N GLY A 351 -18.52 0.03 -11.13
CA GLY A 351 -19.15 1.35 -11.01
C GLY A 351 -18.16 2.50 -10.82
N GLY A 352 -16.93 2.35 -11.28
CA GLY A 352 -15.88 3.37 -11.21
C GLY A 352 -14.49 2.81 -10.86
N SER A 353 -14.42 1.53 -10.51
CA SER A 353 -13.18 0.75 -10.39
C SER A 353 -13.33 -0.56 -11.16
N GLY A 354 -12.25 -1.19 -11.64
CA GLY A 354 -12.34 -2.47 -12.34
C GLY A 354 -11.09 -2.91 -13.09
N ARG A 355 -11.19 -4.04 -13.79
CA ARG A 355 -10.16 -4.52 -14.72
C ARG A 355 -10.35 -3.89 -16.10
N LEU A 356 -9.23 -3.69 -16.81
CA LEU A 356 -9.23 -3.20 -18.19
C LEU A 356 -9.36 -4.37 -19.18
N PRO A 357 -10.06 -4.21 -20.32
CA PRO A 357 -10.30 -5.31 -21.27
C PRO A 357 -9.04 -5.92 -21.88
N SER A 358 -7.99 -5.12 -22.10
CA SER A 358 -6.71 -5.61 -22.65
C SER A 358 -5.63 -5.79 -21.57
N GLY A 359 -6.03 -6.05 -20.32
CA GLY A 359 -5.12 -6.21 -19.19
C GLY A 359 -4.84 -4.89 -18.45
N GLY A 360 -4.50 -5.00 -17.16
CA GLY A 360 -4.41 -3.87 -16.24
C GLY A 360 -5.69 -3.63 -15.43
N SER A 361 -5.70 -2.58 -14.63
CA SER A 361 -6.83 -2.20 -13.77
C SER A 361 -6.90 -0.69 -13.53
N TYR A 362 -8.03 -0.24 -13.00
CA TYR A 362 -8.24 1.13 -12.58
C TYR A 362 -9.06 1.20 -11.29
N VAL A 363 -8.79 2.20 -10.48
CA VAL A 363 -9.60 2.54 -9.30
C VAL A 363 -10.02 4.00 -9.37
N GLY A 364 -11.26 4.27 -8.98
CA GLY A 364 -11.76 5.62 -8.76
C GLY A 364 -11.96 5.87 -7.28
N LEU A 365 -11.53 7.03 -6.79
CA LEU A 365 -11.74 7.48 -5.41
C LEU A 365 -12.33 8.89 -5.41
N THR A 366 -13.18 9.16 -4.42
CA THR A 366 -13.75 10.49 -4.24
C THR A 366 -13.87 10.89 -2.78
N ASP A 367 -13.60 12.16 -2.51
CA ASP A 367 -14.09 12.81 -1.31
C ASP A 367 -15.55 13.20 -1.51
N SER A 368 -16.44 12.56 -0.76
CA SER A 368 -17.86 12.78 -0.91
C SER A 368 -18.33 14.18 -0.50
N ASN A 369 -17.51 14.91 0.27
CA ASN A 369 -17.77 16.28 0.75
C ASN A 369 -17.33 17.31 -0.29
N THR A 370 -16.07 17.28 -0.71
CA THR A 370 -15.52 18.25 -1.66
C THR A 370 -15.76 17.88 -3.13
N LYS A 371 -16.27 16.67 -3.39
CA LYS A 371 -16.48 16.11 -4.74
C LYS A 371 -15.20 16.03 -5.56
N GLN A 372 -14.04 16.01 -4.92
CA GLN A 372 -12.79 15.71 -5.60
C GLN A 372 -12.81 14.28 -6.12
N LEU A 373 -12.18 14.09 -7.29
CA LEU A 373 -12.10 12.82 -7.99
C LEU A 373 -10.65 12.49 -8.29
N THR A 374 -10.27 11.25 -8.03
CA THR A 374 -8.99 10.65 -8.44
C THR A 374 -9.25 9.34 -9.13
N ILE A 375 -8.60 9.10 -10.26
CA ILE A 375 -8.63 7.85 -11.03
C ILE A 375 -7.20 7.40 -11.25
N ILE A 376 -6.89 6.16 -10.87
CA ILE A 376 -5.53 5.60 -10.95
C ILE A 376 -5.59 4.35 -11.82
N PHE A 377 -4.80 4.35 -12.90
CA PHE A 377 -4.66 3.23 -13.83
C PHE A 377 -3.31 2.54 -13.64
N GLU A 378 -3.28 1.22 -13.77
CA GLU A 378 -2.06 0.43 -13.92
C GLU A 378 -2.23 -0.57 -15.07
N THR A 379 -1.16 -0.76 -15.86
CA THR A 379 -1.10 -1.74 -16.96
C THR A 379 0.14 -2.63 -16.84
N MET A 380 0.43 -3.08 -15.62
CA MET A 380 1.62 -3.87 -15.33
C MET A 380 1.53 -5.26 -15.99
N SER A 381 2.48 -5.58 -16.85
CA SER A 381 2.63 -6.90 -17.47
C SER A 381 3.02 -7.96 -16.43
N HIS A 382 2.77 -9.22 -16.76
CA HIS A 382 3.01 -10.33 -15.85
C HIS A 382 4.47 -10.39 -15.40
N ASP A 383 5.39 -10.59 -16.36
CA ASP A 383 6.82 -10.84 -16.11
C ASP A 383 7.55 -9.65 -15.45
N HIS A 384 6.95 -8.46 -15.50
CA HIS A 384 7.51 -7.23 -14.95
C HIS A 384 6.81 -6.78 -13.66
N SER A 385 5.94 -7.61 -13.07
CA SER A 385 5.25 -7.26 -11.83
C SER A 385 5.04 -8.44 -10.89
N GLU A 386 5.88 -9.46 -10.99
CA GLU A 386 5.86 -10.56 -10.05
C GLU A 386 6.26 -10.07 -8.66
N CYS A 387 5.40 -10.35 -7.69
CA CYS A 387 5.74 -10.19 -6.27
C CYS A 387 6.37 -11.49 -5.79
N ILE A 388 7.15 -11.45 -4.72
CA ILE A 388 7.69 -12.68 -4.11
C ILE A 388 6.59 -13.64 -3.63
N ARG A 389 5.42 -13.10 -3.25
CA ARG A 389 4.27 -13.86 -2.72
C ARG A 389 2.94 -13.25 -3.15
N PRO A 390 1.91 -14.07 -3.43
CA PRO A 390 2.03 -15.47 -3.87
C PRO A 390 2.55 -15.56 -5.31
N SER A 391 2.68 -16.78 -5.85
CA SER A 391 2.92 -16.96 -7.29
C SER A 391 1.80 -16.29 -8.10
N LEU A 392 2.19 -15.56 -9.15
CA LEU A 392 1.28 -14.82 -10.02
C LEU A 392 0.87 -15.71 -11.20
N PRO A 393 -0.43 -15.98 -11.40
CA PRO A 393 -0.88 -16.70 -12.60
C PRO A 393 -0.61 -15.88 -13.87
N PRO A 394 -0.29 -16.53 -15.00
CA PRO A 394 0.03 -15.84 -16.24
C PRO A 394 -1.16 -15.01 -16.76
N TYR A 395 -0.88 -13.81 -17.25
CA TYR A 395 -1.84 -12.96 -17.95
C TYR A 395 -1.15 -12.09 -18.99
N THR A 396 -1.92 -11.54 -19.92
CA THR A 396 -1.41 -10.67 -20.99
C THR A 396 -1.91 -9.25 -20.82
N VAL A 397 -1.04 -8.28 -21.10
CA VAL A 397 -1.41 -6.87 -21.22
C VAL A 397 -1.04 -6.38 -22.62
N LYS A 398 -1.92 -5.60 -23.24
CA LYS A 398 -1.68 -4.96 -24.53
C LYS A 398 -1.97 -3.46 -24.44
N PRO A 399 -1.28 -2.63 -25.25
CA PRO A 399 -1.63 -1.22 -25.36
C PRO A 399 -3.11 -1.05 -25.75
N GLN A 400 -3.79 -0.09 -25.14
CA GLN A 400 -5.22 0.12 -25.35
C GLN A 400 -5.62 1.58 -25.14
N ASN A 401 -6.71 1.98 -25.79
CA ASN A 401 -7.35 3.26 -25.53
C ASN A 401 -8.48 3.07 -24.52
N VAL A 402 -8.55 4.00 -23.57
CA VAL A 402 -9.60 4.04 -22.54
C VAL A 402 -10.35 5.35 -22.68
N THR A 403 -11.63 5.26 -23.04
CA THR A 403 -12.56 6.39 -23.03
C THR A 403 -13.26 6.45 -21.69
N ILE A 404 -13.05 7.53 -20.96
CA ILE A 404 -13.62 7.79 -19.65
C ILE A 404 -14.83 8.70 -19.83
N LYS A 405 -15.99 8.27 -19.36
CA LYS A 405 -17.21 9.08 -19.31
C LYS A 405 -17.50 9.47 -17.86
N LEU A 406 -17.34 10.76 -17.56
CA LEU A 406 -17.71 11.36 -16.29
C LEU A 406 -19.22 11.62 -16.26
N ALA A 407 -19.83 11.38 -15.11
CA ALA A 407 -21.27 11.52 -14.90
C ALA A 407 -21.61 11.93 -13.48
N GLY A 408 -22.90 12.12 -13.18
CA GLY A 408 -23.33 12.68 -11.90
C GLY A 408 -22.72 14.06 -11.71
N ALA A 409 -22.25 14.35 -10.49
CA ALA A 409 -21.54 15.59 -10.18
C ALA A 409 -20.23 15.74 -10.99
N PHE A 410 -19.57 14.63 -11.34
CA PHE A 410 -18.32 14.65 -12.10
C PHE A 410 -18.49 15.08 -13.56
N ALA A 411 -19.72 15.11 -14.09
CA ALA A 411 -19.97 15.59 -15.46
C ALA A 411 -19.55 17.05 -15.68
N SER A 412 -19.47 17.84 -14.60
CA SER A 412 -19.05 19.24 -14.61
C SER A 412 -17.53 19.45 -14.66
N ILE A 413 -16.74 18.39 -14.47
CA ILE A 413 -15.27 18.48 -14.50
C ILE A 413 -14.84 18.76 -15.94
N THR A 414 -14.12 19.86 -16.14
CA THR A 414 -13.59 20.29 -17.43
C THR A 414 -12.10 19.99 -17.61
N GLN A 415 -11.38 19.70 -16.54
CA GLN A 415 -9.93 19.43 -16.57
C GLN A 415 -9.53 18.45 -15.46
N LEU A 416 -8.55 17.59 -15.76
CA LEU A 416 -7.89 16.71 -14.78
C LEU A 416 -6.37 16.91 -14.85
N TYR A 417 -5.73 17.02 -13.68
CA TYR A 417 -4.28 16.91 -13.56
C TYR A 417 -3.85 15.49 -13.91
N TYR A 418 -2.71 15.37 -14.58
CA TYR A 418 -2.24 14.11 -15.14
C TYR A 418 -0.80 13.85 -14.70
N TRP A 419 -0.57 12.70 -14.08
CA TRP A 419 0.73 12.19 -13.66
C TRP A 419 0.98 10.80 -14.24
N LYS A 420 2.22 10.53 -14.64
CA LYS A 420 2.59 9.28 -15.31
C LYS A 420 3.90 8.70 -14.78
N SER A 421 3.91 7.39 -14.58
CA SER A 421 5.14 6.58 -14.51
C SER A 421 5.19 5.60 -15.68
N VAL A 422 6.38 5.36 -16.20
CA VAL A 422 6.69 4.38 -17.25
C VAL A 422 7.87 3.55 -16.77
N LEU A 423 7.64 2.26 -16.54
CA LEU A 423 8.68 1.31 -16.17
C LEU A 423 9.27 0.75 -17.48
N SER A 424 10.58 0.88 -17.65
CA SER A 424 11.26 0.50 -18.89
C SER A 424 12.24 -0.65 -18.65
N TYR A 425 12.01 -1.74 -19.37
CA TYR A 425 12.86 -2.93 -19.36
C TYR A 425 13.70 -3.03 -20.64
N LYS A 426 13.69 -1.98 -21.46
CA LYS A 426 14.48 -1.90 -22.68
C LYS A 426 15.90 -1.50 -22.33
N LYS A 427 16.88 -2.26 -22.83
CA LYS A 427 18.31 -1.97 -22.62
C LYS A 427 18.63 -0.53 -23.03
N GLY A 428 19.23 0.23 -22.10
CA GLY A 428 19.65 1.62 -22.31
C GLY A 428 18.55 2.67 -22.16
N VAL A 429 17.33 2.28 -21.77
CA VAL A 429 16.23 3.21 -21.47
C VAL A 429 15.91 3.12 -19.98
N SER A 430 16.07 4.24 -19.27
CA SER A 430 15.72 4.31 -17.84
C SER A 430 14.21 4.47 -17.65
N SER A 431 13.68 3.84 -16.62
CA SER A 431 12.34 4.10 -16.11
C SER A 431 12.15 5.56 -15.71
N SER A 432 10.92 6.04 -15.85
CA SER A 432 10.53 7.39 -15.45
C SER A 432 9.38 7.31 -14.45
N TYR A 433 9.57 7.86 -13.26
CA TYR A 433 8.56 7.79 -12.21
C TYR A 433 7.93 9.15 -11.92
N PHE A 434 6.63 9.17 -11.66
CA PHE A 434 5.87 10.28 -11.13
C PHE A 434 6.07 11.61 -11.89
N VAL A 435 6.04 11.57 -13.21
CA VAL A 435 6.26 12.73 -14.07
C VAL A 435 4.94 13.44 -14.33
N LYS A 436 4.84 14.71 -13.90
CA LYS A 436 3.70 15.59 -14.19
C LYS A 436 3.60 15.84 -15.70
N GLN A 437 2.41 15.66 -16.23
CA GLN A 437 2.07 15.91 -17.64
C GLN A 437 1.23 17.18 -17.76
N SER A 438 1.02 17.64 -19.00
CA SER A 438 0.02 18.67 -19.28
C SER A 438 -1.37 18.19 -18.85
N PRO A 439 -2.17 19.01 -18.13
CA PRO A 439 -3.52 18.64 -17.75
C PRO A 439 -4.39 18.25 -18.94
N LEU A 440 -5.23 17.23 -18.76
CA LEU A 440 -6.13 16.74 -19.79
C LEU A 440 -7.45 17.50 -19.73
N GLN A 441 -7.91 17.98 -20.89
CA GLN A 441 -9.21 18.64 -21.04
C GLN A 441 -10.32 17.60 -21.21
N VAL A 442 -11.40 17.76 -20.47
CA VAL A 442 -12.60 16.94 -20.56
C VAL A 442 -13.59 17.65 -21.47
N LYS A 443 -13.97 17.01 -22.58
CA LYS A 443 -14.90 17.57 -23.57
C LYS A 443 -16.20 16.79 -23.52
N SER A 444 -17.32 17.50 -23.31
CA SER A 444 -18.65 16.89 -23.22
C SER A 444 -18.71 15.73 -22.19
N GLY A 445 -18.07 15.93 -21.03
CA GLY A 445 -17.98 14.94 -19.95
C GLY A 445 -17.14 13.70 -20.29
N GLN A 446 -16.32 13.74 -21.35
CA GLN A 446 -15.53 12.61 -21.80
C GLN A 446 -14.08 13.00 -22.11
N LEU A 447 -13.18 12.02 -21.95
CA LEU A 447 -11.81 12.08 -22.43
C LEU A 447 -11.34 10.68 -22.84
N THR A 448 -10.35 10.60 -23.72
CA THR A 448 -9.72 9.33 -24.10
C THR A 448 -8.25 9.38 -23.74
N LEU A 449 -7.76 8.31 -23.11
CA LEU A 449 -6.38 8.13 -22.71
C LEU A 449 -5.82 6.88 -23.38
N PHE A 450 -4.64 7.00 -23.99
CA PHE A 450 -3.87 5.85 -24.44
C PHE A 450 -3.02 5.32 -23.28
N LEU A 451 -3.14 4.03 -22.99
CA LEU A 451 -2.35 3.32 -21.99
C LEU A 451 -1.46 2.30 -22.71
N ASP A 452 -0.14 2.45 -22.54
CA ASP A 452 0.84 1.47 -22.99
C ASP A 452 0.97 0.34 -21.94
N VAL A 453 1.83 -0.64 -22.17
CA VAL A 453 2.20 -1.66 -21.18
C VAL A 453 3.18 -1.05 -20.15
N ASP A 454 3.11 -1.51 -18.90
CA ASP A 454 3.99 -1.11 -17.80
C ASP A 454 3.95 0.40 -17.48
N VAL A 455 2.74 0.98 -17.50
CA VAL A 455 2.52 2.37 -17.08
C VAL A 455 1.58 2.48 -15.88
N VAL A 456 1.82 3.50 -15.06
CA VAL A 456 0.89 3.97 -14.03
C VAL A 456 0.48 5.39 -14.38
N VAL A 457 -0.84 5.65 -14.35
CA VAL A 457 -1.39 6.98 -14.64
C VAL A 457 -2.34 7.39 -13.52
N THR A 458 -2.14 8.58 -12.97
CA THR A 458 -3.11 9.22 -12.08
C THR A 458 -3.74 10.42 -12.77
N LEU A 459 -5.07 10.43 -12.86
CA LEU A 459 -5.89 11.57 -13.26
C LEU A 459 -6.63 12.08 -12.03
N SER A 460 -6.54 13.37 -11.72
CA SER A 460 -7.18 13.89 -10.51
C SER A 460 -7.60 15.35 -10.62
N THR A 461 -8.63 15.74 -9.87
CA THR A 461 -8.94 17.14 -9.59
C THR A 461 -7.99 17.76 -8.55
N VAL A 462 -7.25 16.94 -7.81
CA VAL A 462 -6.27 17.37 -6.81
C VAL A 462 -5.05 18.00 -7.50
N ALA A 463 -4.77 19.25 -7.16
CA ALA A 463 -3.69 20.05 -7.77
C ALA A 463 -2.37 20.03 -6.98
N THR A 464 -2.39 19.55 -5.74
CA THR A 464 -1.32 19.77 -4.75
C THR A 464 -0.15 18.81 -4.85
N ALA A 465 -0.29 17.71 -5.58
CA ALA A 465 0.76 16.71 -5.71
C ALA A 465 2.05 17.31 -6.31
N THR A 466 3.20 16.85 -5.81
CA THR A 466 4.51 17.24 -6.32
C THR A 466 5.47 16.04 -6.34
N LYS A 467 6.42 16.07 -7.27
CA LYS A 467 7.59 15.18 -7.23
C LYS A 467 8.68 15.89 -6.44
N GLY A 468 8.75 15.60 -5.14
CA GLY A 468 9.76 16.15 -4.25
C GLY A 468 11.17 15.86 -4.73
N GLN A 469 12.07 16.83 -4.55
CA GLN A 469 13.48 16.70 -4.89
C GLN A 469 14.34 17.21 -3.73
N ARG A 470 15.37 16.44 -3.39
CA ARG A 470 16.45 16.82 -2.47
C ARG A 470 17.78 16.84 -3.22
N SER A 471 18.82 17.37 -2.56
CA SER A 471 20.18 17.27 -3.08
C SER A 471 20.56 15.81 -3.31
N GLN A 472 21.38 15.55 -4.33
CA GLN A 472 21.88 14.21 -4.59
C GLN A 472 22.59 13.66 -3.34
N PRO A 473 22.33 12.40 -2.95
CA PRO A 473 23.04 11.77 -1.86
C PRO A 473 24.54 11.63 -2.20
N PRO A 474 25.41 11.54 -1.18
CA PRO A 474 26.80 11.15 -1.39
C PRO A 474 26.91 9.83 -2.18
N PRO A 475 28.02 9.60 -2.89
CA PRO A 475 28.24 8.31 -3.54
C PRO A 475 28.34 7.19 -2.50
N SER A 476 27.84 6.00 -2.87
CA SER A 476 27.98 4.78 -2.07
C SER A 476 29.44 4.51 -1.73
N LYS A 477 29.69 4.04 -0.51
CA LYS A 477 31.02 3.62 -0.04
C LYS A 477 30.89 2.36 0.82
N PRO A 478 31.89 1.46 0.75
CA PRO A 478 31.95 0.33 1.67
C PRO A 478 32.07 0.82 3.12
N PHE A 479 31.70 -0.06 4.06
CA PHE A 479 31.87 0.20 5.48
C PHE A 479 33.34 0.55 5.78
N PRO A 480 33.61 1.59 6.60
CA PRO A 480 34.98 2.02 6.86
C PRO A 480 35.74 0.95 7.65
N LEU A 481 36.89 0.53 7.13
CA LEU A 481 37.84 -0.35 7.83
C LEU A 481 39.21 0.34 7.91
N PRO A 482 39.88 0.30 9.09
CA PRO A 482 39.41 -0.26 10.36
C PRO A 482 38.32 0.61 11.03
N TYR A 483 37.44 -0.03 11.81
CA TYR A 483 36.42 0.64 12.64
C TYR A 483 36.66 0.36 14.12
N SER A 484 36.38 1.35 14.96
CA SER A 484 36.44 1.25 16.42
C SER A 484 35.33 2.08 17.06
N ASP A 485 34.77 1.60 18.16
CA ASP A 485 33.79 2.31 18.98
C ASP A 485 34.16 2.06 20.46
N ASN A 486 34.26 3.11 21.25
CA ASN A 486 34.61 3.02 22.68
C ASN A 486 33.38 3.09 23.60
N PHE A 487 32.19 3.35 23.04
CA PHE A 487 30.92 3.46 23.75
C PHE A 487 30.90 4.50 24.88
N GLN A 488 31.80 5.50 24.87
CA GLN A 488 31.93 6.51 25.92
C GLN A 488 31.04 7.74 25.71
#